data_AF-A0A7X7CDZ4-F1
#
_entry.id   AF-A0A7X7CDZ4-F1
#
_cell.length_a   1.000
_cell.length_b   1.000
_cell.length_c   1.000
_cell.angle_alpha   90.00
_cell.angle_beta   90.00
_cell.angle_gamma   90.00
#
_symmetry.space_group_name_H-M   'P 1'
#
loop_
_entity.id
_entity.type
_entity.pdbx_description
1 polymer ?
#
loop_
_entity_poly.entity_id
_entity_poly.type
_entity_poly.pdbx_seq_one_letter_code
_entity_poly.pdbx_strand_id
1 'polypeptide(L)'
;MTDLFDVGLSEEGPRRSRRERREEAARKSRRRSQRGRTVVAVLVSLVILGVAVAFVLPVVRGFLDGDAAPEDYAGPGTGSVMVEIPAGSSGAAIGSILADADVVATQGAFVSAYNADPNSTSIQAGFYNLQLQMPAADVITALHDRASRAEISVTVPEGVRAATIYQRIATALDIPVEDVQAAAADTASYGLPEEAGGNPEGWLGAQTYIVPPNSDTTSILRLMVQETVQTLEALSIPPEE
;
A
#
# COMPACT_ATOMS: atom_id res chain seq x y z
N MET A 1 -40.79 95.84 -39.95
CA MET A 1 -42.24 96.07 -39.78
C MET A 1 -42.82 94.71 -39.46
N THR A 2 -43.25 94.35 -38.25
CA THR A 2 -43.37 94.98 -36.92
C THR A 2 -43.71 93.82 -35.98
N ASP A 3 -43.32 93.92 -34.70
CA ASP A 3 -43.70 93.02 -33.61
C ASP A 3 -45.19 92.73 -33.52
N LEU A 4 -45.57 91.58 -32.94
CA LEU A 4 -46.65 91.58 -31.94
C LEU A 4 -46.60 90.35 -31.03
N PHE A 5 -46.38 90.65 -29.74
CA PHE A 5 -46.62 89.80 -28.59
C PHE A 5 -48.12 89.54 -28.43
N ASP A 6 -48.49 88.37 -27.91
CA ASP A 6 -49.63 88.28 -26.99
C ASP A 6 -49.41 87.18 -25.94
N VAL A 7 -49.77 87.51 -24.70
CA VAL A 7 -49.61 86.73 -23.48
C VAL A 7 -50.95 86.74 -22.74
N GLY A 8 -51.46 85.56 -22.38
CA GLY A 8 -52.53 85.40 -21.39
C GLY A 8 -52.76 83.92 -21.05
N LEU A 9 -52.31 83.42 -19.87
CA LEU A 9 -53.09 83.21 -18.61
C LEU A 9 -54.19 82.14 -18.77
N SER A 10 -54.39 81.09 -17.96
CA SER A 10 -53.92 80.58 -16.65
C SER A 10 -54.52 79.17 -16.47
N GLU A 11 -53.94 78.27 -15.67
CA GLU A 11 -54.68 77.35 -14.74
C GLU A 11 -53.70 76.72 -13.72
N GLU A 12 -53.89 77.01 -12.42
CA GLU A 12 -53.17 76.41 -11.28
C GLU A 12 -53.90 75.13 -10.80
N GLY A 13 -53.20 73.98 -10.82
CA GLY A 13 -53.61 72.75 -10.11
C GLY A 13 -53.06 72.67 -8.68
N PRO A 14 -53.67 71.90 -7.75
CA PRO A 14 -53.47 72.05 -6.31
C PRO A 14 -52.11 71.52 -5.81
N ARG A 15 -51.54 72.25 -4.84
CA ARG A 15 -50.21 72.04 -4.24
C ARG A 15 -50.19 70.82 -3.31
N ARG A 16 -49.67 69.67 -3.80
CA ARG A 16 -49.19 68.55 -2.96
C ARG A 16 -48.09 69.04 -2.01
N SER A 17 -48.19 68.68 -0.73
CA SER A 17 -47.34 69.24 0.33
C SER A 17 -45.85 68.93 0.12
N ARG A 18 -44.98 69.90 0.46
CA ARG A 18 -43.51 69.85 0.32
C ARG A 18 -42.85 68.74 1.15
N ARG A 19 -43.59 68.15 2.09
CA ARG A 19 -43.12 67.13 3.05
C ARG A 19 -43.13 65.72 2.44
N GLU A 20 -44.17 65.37 1.68
CA GLU A 20 -44.27 64.06 1.00
C GLU A 20 -43.20 63.87 -0.08
N ARG A 21 -42.90 64.92 -0.86
CA ARG A 21 -41.84 64.87 -1.90
C ARG A 21 -40.43 64.66 -1.31
N ARG A 22 -40.17 65.15 -0.10
CA ARG A 22 -38.87 64.96 0.59
C ARG A 22 -38.70 63.54 1.14
N GLU A 23 -39.78 62.93 1.62
CA GLU A 23 -39.75 61.55 2.14
C GLU A 23 -39.63 60.51 1.01
N GLU A 24 -40.29 60.71 -0.13
CA GLU A 24 -40.12 59.84 -1.31
C GLU A 24 -38.71 59.94 -1.90
N ALA A 25 -38.13 61.14 -1.98
CA ALA A 25 -36.77 61.34 -2.47
C ALA A 25 -35.71 60.66 -1.56
N ALA A 26 -35.90 60.71 -0.23
CA ALA A 26 -35.00 60.08 0.74
C ALA A 26 -35.10 58.54 0.73
N ARG A 27 -36.29 57.97 0.47
CA ARG A 27 -36.46 56.52 0.29
C ARG A 27 -35.85 56.02 -1.02
N LYS A 28 -35.95 56.83 -2.09
CA LYS A 28 -35.39 56.49 -3.42
C LYS A 28 -33.86 56.56 -3.45
N SER A 29 -33.24 57.50 -2.72
CA SER A 29 -31.77 57.61 -2.62
C SER A 29 -31.14 56.47 -1.82
N ARG A 30 -31.77 56.05 -0.71
CA ARG A 30 -31.33 54.89 0.11
C ARG A 30 -31.38 53.57 -0.67
N ARG A 31 -32.44 53.34 -1.47
CA ARG A 31 -32.55 52.15 -2.33
C ARG A 31 -31.50 52.10 -3.46
N ARG A 32 -31.08 53.25 -4.00
CA ARG A 32 -30.07 53.33 -5.07
C ARG A 32 -28.65 53.03 -4.54
N SER A 33 -28.34 53.50 -3.33
CA SER A 33 -27.08 53.20 -2.63
C SER A 33 -26.95 51.73 -2.23
N GLN A 34 -28.05 51.10 -1.80
CA GLN A 34 -28.04 49.67 -1.45
C GLN A 34 -27.80 48.77 -2.66
N ARG A 35 -28.44 49.06 -3.81
CA ARG A 35 -28.24 48.28 -5.05
C ARG A 35 -26.79 48.32 -5.56
N GLY A 36 -26.12 49.47 -5.48
CA GLY A 36 -24.70 49.58 -5.86
C GLY A 36 -23.78 48.74 -4.98
N ARG A 37 -24.05 48.70 -3.67
CA ARG A 37 -23.30 47.87 -2.71
C ARG A 37 -23.53 46.37 -2.94
N THR A 38 -24.75 45.96 -3.28
CA THR A 38 -25.05 44.56 -3.61
C THR A 38 -24.33 44.12 -4.89
N VAL A 39 -24.28 44.96 -5.93
CA VAL A 39 -23.56 44.64 -7.17
C VAL A 39 -22.06 44.50 -6.91
N VAL A 40 -21.47 45.42 -6.13
CA VAL A 40 -20.05 45.32 -5.76
C VAL A 40 -19.79 44.07 -4.91
N ALA A 41 -20.65 43.75 -3.95
CA ALA A 41 -20.52 42.53 -3.14
C ALA A 41 -20.59 41.26 -3.99
N VAL A 42 -21.48 41.21 -4.98
CA VAL A 42 -21.57 40.07 -5.92
C VAL A 42 -20.30 39.97 -6.77
N LEU A 43 -19.79 41.08 -7.30
CA LEU A 43 -18.55 41.07 -8.08
C LEU A 43 -17.35 40.64 -7.24
N VAL A 44 -17.22 41.14 -6.02
CA VAL A 44 -16.16 40.73 -5.07
C VAL A 44 -16.29 39.24 -4.75
N SER A 45 -17.50 38.73 -4.52
CA SER A 45 -17.72 37.30 -4.27
C SER A 45 -17.35 36.43 -5.47
N LEU A 46 -17.61 36.88 -6.70
CA LEU A 46 -17.21 36.18 -7.92
C LEU A 46 -15.70 36.17 -8.11
N VAL A 47 -15.01 37.28 -7.79
CA VAL A 47 -13.54 37.33 -7.82
C VAL A 47 -12.94 36.41 -6.78
N ILE A 48 -13.44 36.43 -5.54
CA ILE A 48 -12.97 35.54 -4.47
C ILE A 48 -13.20 34.07 -4.85
N LEU A 49 -14.37 33.75 -5.41
CA LEU A 49 -14.67 32.39 -5.86
C LEU A 49 -13.77 31.98 -7.02
N GLY A 50 -13.54 32.87 -7.99
CA GLY A 50 -12.63 32.63 -9.12
C GLY A 50 -11.19 32.39 -8.67
N VAL A 51 -10.70 33.17 -7.70
CA VAL A 51 -9.38 32.96 -7.08
C VAL A 51 -9.35 31.64 -6.32
N ALA A 52 -10.34 31.34 -5.48
CA ALA A 52 -10.40 30.08 -4.76
C ALA A 52 -10.38 28.88 -5.71
N VAL A 53 -11.16 28.92 -6.79
CA VAL A 53 -11.18 27.89 -7.82
C VAL A 53 -9.82 27.77 -8.54
N ALA A 54 -9.18 28.89 -8.87
CA ALA A 54 -7.86 28.89 -9.52
C ALA A 54 -6.74 28.32 -8.64
N PHE A 55 -6.85 28.43 -7.30
CA PHE A 55 -5.89 27.85 -6.35
C PHE A 55 -6.23 26.41 -5.96
N VAL A 56 -7.51 26.05 -5.86
CA VAL A 56 -7.95 24.69 -5.47
C VAL A 56 -7.86 23.72 -6.64
N LEU A 57 -8.20 24.12 -7.86
CA LEU A 57 -8.15 23.26 -9.05
C LEU A 57 -6.78 22.64 -9.32
N PRO A 58 -5.64 23.35 -9.29
CA PRO A 58 -4.33 22.72 -9.53
C PRO A 58 -3.91 21.79 -8.39
N VAL A 59 -4.35 22.03 -7.15
CA VAL A 59 -4.11 21.11 -6.02
C VAL A 59 -4.92 19.84 -6.18
N VAL A 60 -6.22 19.97 -6.50
CA VAL A 60 -7.10 18.81 -6.77
C VAL A 60 -6.62 18.05 -8.00
N ARG A 61 -6.21 18.75 -9.07
CA ARG A 61 -5.59 18.11 -10.25
C ARG A 61 -4.27 17.45 -9.91
N GLY A 62 -3.37 18.05 -9.13
CA GLY A 62 -2.13 17.38 -8.70
C GLY A 62 -2.37 16.12 -7.85
N PHE A 63 -3.51 16.03 -7.14
CA PHE A 63 -3.95 14.81 -6.46
C PHE A 63 -4.61 13.78 -7.40
N LEU A 64 -5.18 14.21 -8.52
CA LEU A 64 -5.83 13.34 -9.52
C LEU A 64 -4.89 12.91 -10.66
N ASP A 65 -3.91 13.75 -10.99
CA ASP A 65 -2.87 13.59 -12.03
C ASP A 65 -1.65 12.83 -11.47
N GLY A 66 -1.81 12.06 -10.39
CA GLY A 66 -0.83 11.09 -9.89
C GLY A 66 -0.63 9.89 -10.84
N ASP A 67 -0.69 10.15 -12.14
CA ASP A 67 -0.60 9.24 -13.29
C ASP A 67 0.83 9.18 -13.87
N ALA A 68 1.83 9.72 -13.15
CA ALA A 68 3.20 9.32 -13.42
C ALA A 68 3.28 7.82 -13.09
N ALA A 69 3.38 6.99 -14.13
CA ALA A 69 3.61 5.55 -13.96
C ALA A 69 4.71 5.36 -12.90
N PRO A 70 4.50 4.48 -11.91
CA PRO A 70 5.51 4.25 -10.89
C PRO A 70 6.85 3.97 -11.55
N GLU A 71 7.92 4.55 -11.00
CA GLU A 71 9.26 4.32 -11.53
C GLU A 71 9.57 2.82 -11.51
N ASP A 72 9.94 2.29 -12.68
CA ASP A 72 10.27 0.89 -12.92
C ASP A 72 11.62 0.77 -13.64
N TYR A 73 12.27 -0.38 -13.50
CA TYR A 73 13.53 -0.63 -14.19
C TYR A 73 13.31 -0.93 -15.67
N ALA A 74 14.23 -0.45 -16.52
CA ALA A 74 14.17 -0.71 -17.96
C ALA A 74 14.50 -2.17 -18.34
N GLY A 75 15.13 -2.91 -17.43
CA GLY A 75 15.52 -4.30 -17.63
C GLY A 75 16.77 -4.49 -18.51
N PRO A 76 17.14 -5.75 -18.81
CA PRO A 76 16.44 -6.99 -18.49
C PRO A 76 16.70 -7.54 -17.06
N GLY A 77 17.32 -6.73 -16.20
CA GLY A 77 17.85 -7.16 -14.92
C GLY A 77 19.23 -7.81 -15.05
N THR A 78 19.94 -7.96 -13.94
CA THR A 78 21.29 -8.56 -13.89
C THR A 78 21.53 -9.35 -12.61
N GLY A 79 22.52 -10.24 -12.63
CA GLY A 79 22.91 -11.00 -11.45
C GLY A 79 21.81 -11.94 -10.96
N SER A 80 21.91 -12.34 -9.69
CA SER A 80 21.00 -13.30 -9.07
C SER A 80 20.87 -12.97 -7.59
N VAL A 81 19.64 -12.90 -7.09
CA VAL A 81 19.33 -12.69 -5.68
C VAL A 81 18.21 -13.64 -5.27
N MET A 82 18.35 -14.23 -4.09
CA MET A 82 17.32 -15.07 -3.51
C MET A 82 16.42 -14.22 -2.60
N VAL A 83 15.12 -14.34 -2.79
CA VAL A 83 14.10 -13.62 -2.03
C VAL A 83 13.07 -14.59 -1.47
N GLU A 84 12.69 -14.39 -0.22
CA GLU A 84 11.59 -15.11 0.42
C GLU A 84 10.29 -14.32 0.28
N ILE A 85 9.23 -15.00 -0.17
CA ILE A 85 7.86 -14.49 -0.13
C ILE A 85 7.10 -15.25 0.96
N PRO A 86 6.81 -14.63 2.12
CA PRO A 86 6.07 -15.27 3.19
C PRO A 86 4.65 -15.66 2.80
N ALA A 87 4.14 -16.72 3.42
CA ALA A 87 2.75 -17.14 3.27
C ALA A 87 1.76 -16.02 3.68
N GLY A 88 0.71 -15.83 2.87
CA GLY A 88 -0.31 -14.82 3.12
C GLY A 88 0.11 -13.38 2.80
N SER A 89 1.29 -13.17 2.19
CA SER A 89 1.74 -11.83 1.77
C SER A 89 0.79 -11.22 0.74
N SER A 90 0.39 -9.96 0.95
CA SER A 90 -0.35 -9.19 -0.04
C SER A 90 0.56 -8.73 -1.20
N GLY A 91 0.00 -8.40 -2.36
CA GLY A 91 0.78 -7.86 -3.49
C GLY A 91 1.62 -6.63 -3.12
N ALA A 92 1.13 -5.79 -2.19
CA ALA A 92 1.90 -4.68 -1.65
C ALA A 92 3.07 -5.14 -0.77
N ALA A 93 2.86 -6.12 0.11
CA ALA A 93 3.92 -6.68 0.94
C ALA A 93 5.02 -7.32 0.06
N ILE A 94 4.62 -8.09 -0.95
CA ILE A 94 5.53 -8.68 -1.93
C ILE A 94 6.32 -7.59 -2.65
N GLY A 95 5.66 -6.55 -3.14
CA GLY A 95 6.32 -5.42 -3.80
C GLY A 95 7.33 -4.68 -2.90
N SER A 96 7.07 -4.58 -1.60
CA SER A 96 8.03 -4.01 -0.64
C SER A 96 9.26 -4.88 -0.52
N ILE A 97 9.07 -6.18 -0.29
CA ILE A 97 10.17 -7.15 -0.15
C ILE A 97 11.07 -7.14 -1.39
N LEU A 98 10.47 -7.11 -2.58
CA LEU A 98 11.20 -7.09 -3.84
C LEU A 98 11.94 -5.76 -4.08
N ALA A 99 11.37 -4.64 -3.66
CA ALA A 99 12.03 -3.34 -3.76
C ALA A 99 13.21 -3.25 -2.77
N ASP A 100 13.02 -3.72 -1.54
CA ASP A 100 14.08 -3.77 -0.52
C ASP A 100 15.25 -4.67 -0.94
N ALA A 101 14.97 -5.70 -1.74
CA ALA A 101 15.96 -6.61 -2.35
C ALA A 101 16.56 -6.08 -3.67
N ASP A 102 16.22 -4.86 -4.10
CA ASP A 102 16.61 -4.26 -5.40
C ASP A 102 16.24 -5.12 -6.63
N VAL A 103 15.18 -5.92 -6.53
CA VAL A 103 14.64 -6.70 -7.65
C VAL A 103 13.74 -5.85 -8.54
N VAL A 104 12.91 -4.99 -7.94
CA VAL A 104 12.06 -4.01 -8.64
C VAL A 104 12.41 -2.60 -8.17
N ALA A 105 12.18 -1.58 -9.01
CA ALA A 105 12.59 -0.21 -8.65
C ALA A 105 11.74 0.35 -7.50
N THR A 106 10.44 0.09 -7.53
CA THR A 106 9.53 0.56 -6.49
C THR A 106 8.42 -0.46 -6.21
N GLN A 107 7.92 -0.45 -4.96
CA GLN A 107 6.70 -1.19 -4.60
C GLN A 107 5.53 -0.82 -5.51
N GLY A 108 5.40 0.46 -5.87
CA GLY A 108 4.32 0.95 -6.73
C GLY A 108 4.33 0.33 -8.13
N ALA A 109 5.52 0.17 -8.73
CA ALA A 109 5.66 -0.48 -10.02
C ALA A 109 5.22 -1.94 -9.98
N PHE A 110 5.65 -2.67 -8.95
CA PHE A 110 5.22 -4.05 -8.73
C PHE A 110 3.72 -4.15 -8.50
N VAL A 111 3.13 -3.33 -7.63
CA VAL A 111 1.68 -3.37 -7.36
C VAL A 111 0.87 -3.04 -8.62
N SER A 112 1.33 -2.10 -9.45
CA SER A 112 0.71 -1.81 -10.74
C SER A 112 0.74 -3.02 -11.67
N ALA A 113 1.90 -3.68 -11.81
CA ALA A 113 2.04 -4.89 -12.63
C ALA A 113 1.22 -6.06 -12.07
N TYR A 114 1.23 -6.26 -10.75
CA TYR A 114 0.44 -7.27 -10.05
C TYR A 114 -1.05 -7.08 -10.30
N ASN A 115 -1.58 -5.87 -10.18
CA ASN A 115 -3.00 -5.60 -10.42
C ASN A 115 -3.40 -5.72 -11.89
N ALA A 116 -2.44 -5.55 -12.82
CA ALA A 116 -2.67 -5.74 -14.25
C ALA A 116 -2.68 -7.23 -14.67
N ASP A 117 -2.09 -8.12 -13.86
CA ASP A 117 -2.08 -9.56 -14.12
C ASP A 117 -3.35 -10.24 -13.56
N PRO A 118 -4.20 -10.86 -14.39
CA PRO A 118 -5.38 -11.58 -13.93
C PRO A 118 -5.07 -12.80 -13.07
N ASN A 119 -3.86 -13.34 -13.14
CA ASN A 119 -3.41 -14.50 -12.36
C ASN A 119 -2.58 -14.10 -11.14
N SER A 120 -2.45 -12.81 -10.82
CA SER A 120 -1.59 -12.35 -9.73
C SER A 120 -1.87 -13.02 -8.37
N THR A 121 -3.13 -13.36 -8.10
CA THR A 121 -3.55 -14.08 -6.89
C THR A 121 -3.07 -15.53 -6.81
N SER A 122 -2.57 -16.12 -7.90
CA SER A 122 -1.99 -17.47 -7.91
C SER A 122 -0.49 -17.49 -7.63
N ILE A 123 0.17 -16.34 -7.43
CA ILE A 123 1.56 -16.28 -6.97
C ILE A 123 1.63 -17.00 -5.61
N GLN A 124 2.48 -18.03 -5.51
CA GLN A 124 2.59 -18.79 -4.26
C GLN A 124 3.73 -18.23 -3.41
N ALA A 125 3.61 -18.41 -2.11
CA ALA A 125 4.70 -18.21 -1.17
C ALA A 125 5.88 -19.14 -1.45
N GLY A 126 7.05 -18.81 -0.90
CA GLY A 126 8.26 -19.60 -1.03
C GLY A 126 9.50 -18.78 -1.36
N PHE A 127 10.57 -19.48 -1.73
CA PHE A 127 11.84 -18.85 -2.07
C PHE A 127 12.03 -18.81 -3.58
N TYR A 128 12.47 -17.65 -4.07
CA TYR A 128 12.65 -17.37 -5.48
C TYR A 128 14.05 -16.86 -5.75
N ASN A 129 14.67 -17.37 -6.80
CA ASN A 129 15.89 -16.82 -7.36
C ASN A 129 15.54 -15.89 -8.52
N LEU A 130 15.72 -14.59 -8.32
CA LEU A 130 15.35 -13.53 -9.25
C LEU A 130 16.61 -12.76 -9.67
N GLN A 131 16.49 -11.94 -10.70
CA GLN A 131 17.57 -11.03 -11.09
C GLN A 131 17.35 -9.68 -10.39
N LEU A 132 18.44 -8.96 -10.14
CA LEU A 132 18.36 -7.58 -9.66
C LEU A 132 17.87 -6.68 -10.78
N GLN A 133 17.15 -5.62 -10.43
CA GLN A 133 16.75 -4.54 -11.32
C GLN A 133 15.93 -5.00 -12.55
N MET A 134 15.01 -5.94 -12.32
CA MET A 134 14.07 -6.41 -13.33
C MET A 134 12.88 -5.44 -13.47
N PRO A 135 12.31 -5.32 -14.69
CA PRO A 135 11.00 -4.69 -14.86
C PRO A 135 9.94 -5.44 -14.05
N ALA A 136 9.02 -4.72 -13.41
CA ALA A 136 8.00 -5.32 -12.54
C ALA A 136 7.15 -6.40 -13.25
N ALA A 137 6.82 -6.21 -14.53
CA ALA A 137 6.09 -7.19 -15.33
C ALA A 137 6.87 -8.50 -15.55
N ASP A 138 8.19 -8.42 -15.71
CA ASP A 138 9.05 -9.59 -15.87
C ASP A 138 9.16 -10.35 -14.55
N VAL A 139 9.15 -9.63 -13.42
CA VAL A 139 9.12 -10.26 -12.09
C VAL A 139 7.81 -11.03 -11.87
N ILE A 140 6.65 -10.47 -12.25
CA ILE A 140 5.38 -11.22 -12.19
C ILE A 140 5.47 -12.52 -12.99
N THR A 141 6.03 -12.46 -14.20
CA THR A 141 6.26 -13.65 -15.03
C THR A 141 7.19 -14.65 -14.33
N ALA A 142 8.28 -14.17 -13.74
CA ALA A 142 9.23 -15.02 -13.00
C ALA A 142 8.60 -15.66 -11.75
N LEU A 143 7.70 -14.97 -11.05
CA LEU A 143 7.02 -15.48 -9.85
C LEU A 143 6.02 -16.62 -10.17
N HIS A 144 5.52 -16.68 -11.41
CA HIS A 144 4.71 -17.79 -11.92
C HIS A 144 5.55 -18.94 -12.47
N ASP A 145 6.81 -18.68 -12.82
CA ASP A 145 7.70 -19.71 -13.35
C ASP A 145 8.23 -20.61 -12.23
N ARG A 146 8.04 -21.93 -12.40
CA ARG A 146 8.61 -22.93 -11.48
C ARG A 146 10.13 -22.94 -11.51
N ALA A 147 10.76 -22.56 -12.62
CA ALA A 147 12.22 -22.51 -12.72
C ALA A 147 12.84 -21.42 -11.84
N SER A 148 12.07 -20.37 -11.51
CA SER A 148 12.51 -19.32 -10.59
C SER A 148 12.45 -19.76 -9.13
N ARG A 149 11.78 -20.87 -8.80
CA ARG A 149 11.72 -21.36 -7.42
C ARG A 149 13.08 -21.91 -7.01
N ALA A 150 13.58 -21.38 -5.90
CA ALA A 150 14.80 -21.81 -5.28
C ALA A 150 14.48 -22.24 -3.85
N GLU A 151 13.77 -23.37 -3.75
CA GLU A 151 13.33 -23.96 -2.49
C GLU A 151 13.42 -25.49 -2.52
N ILE A 152 13.56 -26.07 -1.34
CA ILE A 152 13.38 -27.50 -1.08
C ILE A 152 12.32 -27.67 0.02
N SER A 153 11.65 -28.82 0.02
CA SER A 153 10.64 -29.14 1.01
C SER A 153 11.07 -30.28 1.92
N VAL A 154 10.93 -30.08 3.23
CA VAL A 154 11.13 -31.10 4.25
C VAL A 154 9.80 -31.36 4.94
N THR A 155 9.13 -32.46 4.58
CA THR A 155 7.86 -32.84 5.22
C THR A 155 8.12 -33.73 6.43
N VAL A 156 7.64 -33.26 7.59
CA VAL A 156 7.62 -33.97 8.87
C VAL A 156 6.18 -34.32 9.23
N PRO A 157 5.75 -35.58 9.03
CA PRO A 157 4.47 -36.06 9.53
C PRO A 157 4.45 -36.13 11.06
N GLU A 158 3.24 -36.11 11.62
CA GLU A 158 3.03 -36.35 13.05
C GLU A 158 3.51 -37.74 13.49
N GLY A 159 3.95 -37.83 14.75
CA GLY A 159 4.37 -39.10 15.37
C GLY A 159 5.67 -39.69 14.82
N VAL A 160 6.42 -38.93 14.04
CA VAL A 160 7.72 -39.34 13.49
C VAL A 160 8.84 -39.03 14.48
N ARG A 161 9.75 -39.99 14.66
CA ARG A 161 10.91 -39.86 15.56
C ARG A 161 11.94 -38.88 15.00
N ALA A 162 12.69 -38.22 15.89
CA ALA A 162 13.75 -37.28 15.51
C ALA A 162 14.78 -37.89 14.54
N ALA A 163 15.18 -39.15 14.75
CA ALA A 163 16.11 -39.84 13.85
C ALA A 163 15.60 -39.97 12.40
N THR A 164 14.29 -40.17 12.21
CA THR A 164 13.67 -40.21 10.88
C THR A 164 13.52 -38.80 10.30
N ILE A 165 13.31 -37.79 11.13
CA ILE A 165 13.34 -36.38 10.70
C ILE A 165 14.73 -36.03 10.16
N TYR A 166 15.80 -36.46 10.82
CA TYR A 166 17.16 -36.23 10.35
C TYR A 166 17.43 -36.86 8.98
N GLN A 167 16.92 -38.07 8.74
CA GLN A 167 17.02 -38.71 7.43
C GLN A 167 16.26 -37.93 6.35
N ARG A 168 15.11 -37.35 6.68
CA ARG A 168 14.32 -36.53 5.73
C ARG A 168 15.03 -35.23 5.39
N ILE A 169 15.62 -34.56 6.39
CA ILE A 169 16.46 -33.37 6.17
C ILE A 169 17.66 -33.72 5.28
N ALA A 170 18.37 -34.79 5.62
CA ALA A 170 19.53 -35.27 4.86
C ALA A 170 19.17 -35.57 3.40
N THR A 171 18.05 -36.25 3.17
CA THR A 171 17.56 -36.57 1.83
C THR A 171 17.16 -35.31 1.04
N ALA A 172 16.51 -34.34 1.69
CA ALA A 172 16.09 -33.12 1.02
C ALA A 172 17.26 -32.19 0.65
N LEU A 173 18.33 -32.19 1.48
CA LEU A 173 19.54 -31.42 1.25
C LEU A 173 20.60 -32.17 0.40
N ASP A 174 20.38 -33.46 0.13
CA ASP A 174 21.37 -34.36 -0.50
C ASP A 174 22.72 -34.40 0.24
N ILE A 175 22.66 -34.51 1.57
CA ILE A 175 23.83 -34.60 2.47
C ILE A 175 23.81 -35.90 3.29
N PRO A 176 24.96 -36.33 3.84
CA PRO A 176 25.02 -37.43 4.82
C PRO A 176 24.14 -37.14 6.05
N VAL A 177 23.47 -38.18 6.57
CA VAL A 177 22.64 -38.05 7.78
C VAL A 177 23.48 -37.76 9.03
N GLU A 178 24.74 -38.17 9.00
CA GLU A 178 25.73 -37.93 10.05
C GLU A 178 25.97 -36.43 10.27
N ASP A 179 25.93 -35.63 9.21
CA ASP A 179 26.08 -34.17 9.29
C ASP A 179 24.87 -33.55 10.01
N VAL A 180 23.67 -34.07 9.73
CA VAL A 180 22.44 -33.66 10.42
C VAL A 180 22.46 -34.05 11.89
N GLN A 181 22.93 -35.26 12.20
CA GLN A 181 23.08 -35.74 13.57
C GLN A 181 24.12 -34.92 14.35
N ALA A 182 25.23 -34.54 13.71
CA ALA A 182 26.25 -33.69 14.30
C ALA A 182 25.69 -32.30 14.66
N ALA A 183 24.92 -31.68 13.75
CA ALA A 183 24.22 -30.42 14.03
C ALA A 183 23.20 -30.57 15.18
N ALA A 184 22.46 -31.68 15.19
CA ALA A 184 21.46 -31.95 16.24
C ALA A 184 22.06 -32.25 17.63
N ALA A 185 23.36 -32.58 17.71
CA ALA A 185 24.02 -32.80 18.99
C ALA A 185 24.21 -31.50 19.79
N ASP A 186 24.36 -30.36 19.11
CA ASP A 186 24.44 -29.04 19.76
C ASP A 186 23.04 -28.44 19.95
N THR A 187 22.32 -28.96 20.96
CA THR A 187 20.94 -28.57 21.27
C THR A 187 20.73 -27.07 21.48
N ALA A 188 21.75 -26.36 21.98
CA ALA A 188 21.69 -24.93 22.21
C ALA A 188 21.74 -24.13 20.90
N SER A 189 22.47 -24.60 19.89
CA SER A 189 22.65 -23.89 18.62
C SER A 189 21.37 -23.70 17.81
N TYR A 190 20.40 -24.59 17.97
CA TYR A 190 19.09 -24.50 17.35
C TYR A 190 17.97 -24.15 18.33
N GLY A 191 18.31 -23.78 19.57
CA GLY A 191 17.37 -23.20 20.54
C GLY A 191 16.40 -24.19 21.16
N LEU A 192 16.84 -25.43 21.41
CA LEU A 192 16.02 -26.41 22.13
C LEU A 192 15.66 -25.89 23.54
N PRO A 193 14.37 -25.83 23.93
CA PRO A 193 13.97 -25.34 25.25
C PRO A 193 14.48 -26.21 26.40
N GLU A 194 14.64 -25.62 27.59
CA GLU A 194 15.15 -26.32 28.77
C GLU A 194 14.24 -27.49 29.19
N GLU A 195 12.93 -27.36 28.95
CA GLU A 195 11.89 -28.36 29.19
C GLU A 195 12.16 -29.66 28.42
N ALA A 196 12.90 -29.60 27.33
CA ALA A 196 13.30 -30.77 26.55
C ALA A 196 14.35 -31.64 27.25
N GLY A 197 15.04 -31.12 28.28
CA GLY A 197 16.09 -31.86 28.98
C GLY A 197 17.23 -32.32 28.06
N GLY A 198 17.49 -31.59 26.98
CA GLY A 198 18.50 -31.96 25.96
C GLY A 198 18.05 -33.03 24.97
N ASN A 199 16.78 -33.44 24.96
CA ASN A 199 16.25 -34.41 24.01
C ASN A 199 15.34 -33.74 22.96
N PRO A 200 15.73 -33.70 21.67
CA PRO A 200 14.91 -33.10 20.62
C PRO A 200 13.64 -33.88 20.25
N GLU A 201 13.45 -35.10 20.77
CA GLU A 201 12.25 -35.89 20.50
C GLU A 201 10.98 -35.14 20.95
N GLY A 202 10.02 -35.01 20.03
CA GLY A 202 8.76 -34.29 20.27
C GLY A 202 8.85 -32.77 20.17
N TRP A 203 10.05 -32.19 20.00
CA TRP A 203 10.25 -30.76 19.84
C TRP A 203 10.39 -30.31 18.39
N LEU A 204 10.66 -31.24 17.48
CA LEU A 204 10.70 -30.95 16.04
C LEU A 204 9.28 -30.99 15.48
N GLY A 205 8.71 -29.82 15.18
CA GLY A 205 7.32 -29.64 14.79
C GLY A 205 6.91 -30.46 13.56
N ALA A 206 5.65 -30.89 13.54
CA ALA A 206 5.08 -31.64 12.44
C ALA A 206 4.48 -30.69 11.40
N GLN A 207 5.23 -30.40 10.33
CA GLN A 207 4.72 -29.68 9.17
C GLN A 207 5.60 -29.91 7.94
N THR A 208 5.24 -29.28 6.81
CA THR A 208 6.14 -29.15 5.67
C THR A 208 6.90 -27.84 5.77
N TYR A 209 8.21 -27.93 5.91
CA TYR A 209 9.12 -26.80 5.95
C TYR A 209 9.63 -26.52 4.53
N ILE A 210 9.46 -25.29 4.06
CA ILE A 210 10.02 -24.81 2.79
C ILE A 210 11.26 -23.99 3.15
N VAL A 211 12.41 -24.36 2.60
CA VAL A 211 13.69 -23.70 2.91
C VAL A 211 14.55 -23.52 1.66
N PRO A 212 15.50 -22.57 1.65
CA PRO A 212 16.46 -22.42 0.56
C PRO A 212 17.26 -23.71 0.25
N PRO A 213 17.63 -23.94 -1.02
CA PRO A 213 18.63 -24.91 -1.40
C PRO A 213 19.94 -24.55 -0.70
N ASN A 214 20.60 -25.55 -0.12
CA ASN A 214 21.82 -25.38 0.71
C ASN A 214 21.59 -24.70 2.07
N SER A 215 20.37 -24.76 2.60
CA SER A 215 20.11 -24.34 3.99
C SER A 215 20.98 -25.10 4.98
N ASP A 216 21.52 -24.37 5.95
CA ASP A 216 22.23 -24.97 7.08
C ASP A 216 21.29 -25.83 7.92
N THR A 217 21.77 -27.00 8.34
CA THR A 217 20.95 -27.96 9.08
C THR A 217 20.52 -27.44 10.44
N THR A 218 21.39 -26.69 11.13
CA THR A 218 21.05 -26.08 12.43
C THR A 218 19.88 -25.11 12.29
N SER A 219 19.84 -24.36 11.20
CA SER A 219 18.77 -23.41 10.89
C SER A 219 17.44 -24.12 10.62
N ILE A 220 17.45 -25.26 9.94
CA ILE A 220 16.26 -26.09 9.73
C ILE A 220 15.74 -26.65 11.07
N LEU A 221 16.64 -27.21 11.90
CA LEU A 221 16.27 -27.72 13.23
C LEU A 221 15.70 -26.61 14.11
N ARG A 222 16.25 -25.40 14.01
CA ARG A 222 15.77 -24.22 14.74
C ARG A 222 14.36 -23.84 14.31
N LEU A 223 14.10 -23.83 13.01
CA LEU A 223 12.76 -23.58 12.46
C LEU A 223 11.75 -24.62 12.98
N MET A 224 12.16 -25.89 13.05
CA MET A 224 11.31 -26.97 13.58
C MET A 224 10.97 -26.79 15.07
N VAL A 225 11.94 -26.38 15.88
CA VAL A 225 11.72 -26.10 17.30
C VAL A 225 10.85 -24.87 17.50
N GLN A 226 11.12 -23.79 16.77
CA GLN A 226 10.33 -22.56 16.83
C GLN A 226 8.87 -22.80 16.48
N GLU A 227 8.59 -23.70 15.52
CA GLU A 227 7.21 -24.09 15.19
C GLU A 227 6.49 -24.71 16.40
N THR A 228 7.14 -25.67 17.07
CA THR A 228 6.57 -26.31 18.25
C THR A 228 6.35 -25.30 19.38
N VAL A 229 7.32 -24.42 19.64
CA VAL A 229 7.21 -23.38 20.66
C VAL A 229 6.05 -22.44 20.36
N GLN A 230 5.96 -21.92 19.13
CA GLN A 230 4.86 -21.04 18.71
C GLN A 230 3.49 -21.74 18.82
N THR A 231 3.42 -23.01 18.43
CA THR A 231 2.19 -23.81 18.56
C THR A 231 1.80 -23.97 20.02
N LEU A 232 2.74 -24.29 20.90
CA LEU A 232 2.48 -24.42 22.34
C LEU A 232 2.04 -23.10 22.97
N GLU A 233 2.68 -21.98 22.61
CA GLU A 233 2.30 -20.64 23.05
C GLU A 233 0.89 -20.28 22.59
N ALA A 234 0.56 -20.52 21.32
CA ALA A 234 -0.77 -20.27 20.76
C ALA A 234 -1.85 -21.13 21.44
N LEU A 235 -1.53 -22.38 21.79
CA LEU A 235 -2.43 -23.27 22.53
C LEU A 235 -2.54 -22.91 24.02
N SER A 236 -1.58 -22.13 24.56
CA SER A 236 -1.51 -21.74 25.97
C SER A 236 -2.26 -20.44 26.29
N ILE A 237 -3.14 -19.92 25.42
CA ILE A 237 -3.96 -18.72 25.70
C ILE A 237 -5.43 -18.88 25.26
N PRO A 238 -6.39 -18.58 26.16
CA PRO A 238 -7.60 -17.84 25.80
C PRO A 238 -7.61 -16.43 26.44
N PRO A 239 -7.98 -15.39 25.67
CA PRO A 239 -8.71 -14.25 26.19
C PRO A 239 -10.06 -14.18 25.45
N GLU A 240 -11.13 -14.58 26.12
CA GLU A 240 -12.48 -14.16 25.73
C GLU A 240 -12.61 -12.66 26.05
N GLU A 241 -13.10 -11.86 25.09
CA GLU A 241 -13.76 -10.59 25.41
C GLU A 241 -15.21 -10.82 25.83
#